data_AF-W6YSC1-F1
#
_entry.id   AF-W6YSC1-F1
#
_cell.length_a   1.000
_cell.length_b   1.000
_cell.length_c   1.000
_cell.angle_alpha   90.00
_cell.angle_beta   90.00
_cell.angle_gamma   90.00
#
_symmetry.space_group_name_H-M   'P 1'
#
loop_
_entity.id
_entity.type
_entity.pdbx_description
1 polymer ?
#
loop_
_entity_poly.entity_id
_entity_poly.type
_entity_poly.pdbx_seq_one_letter_code
_entity_poly.pdbx_strand_id
1 'polypeptide(L)'
;RVTDLEARLSKNRRDLRSIVSAREDLVLALYEGLSIESPDLKGNYDSREALCAANTRYINLLNDLIGYWKETREALEARDSDIEHLNKHLRSALETVSENKRQIDELQEKYDKVKISFAKFIDTATEDNKAMKQLFIELRNLSKASDRGEGEETASQEAE
;
A
#
# COMPACT_ATOMS: atom_id res chain seq x y z
N ARG A 1 -44.44 2.38 66.59
CA ARG A 1 -44.45 3.72 65.93
C ARG A 1 -43.06 4.36 65.86
N VAL A 2 -42.40 4.73 66.97
CA VAL A 2 -41.02 5.28 66.93
C VAL A 2 -39.99 4.21 66.55
N THR A 3 -40.12 3.02 67.13
CA THR A 3 -39.29 1.84 66.81
C THR A 3 -39.39 1.41 65.33
N ASP A 4 -40.58 1.50 64.73
CA ASP A 4 -40.78 1.21 63.29
C ASP A 4 -40.12 2.26 62.38
N LEU A 5 -40.12 3.52 62.81
CA LEU A 5 -39.47 4.62 62.08
C LEU A 5 -37.95 4.46 62.09
N GLU A 6 -37.37 4.09 63.23
CA GLU A 6 -35.93 3.82 63.36
C GLU A 6 -35.50 2.61 62.52
N ALA A 7 -36.30 1.53 62.53
CA ALA A 7 -36.06 0.36 61.69
C ALA A 7 -36.11 0.70 60.19
N ARG A 8 -37.09 1.52 59.76
CA ARG A 8 -37.20 1.99 58.36
C ARG A 8 -36.02 2.90 57.98
N LEU A 9 -35.61 3.81 58.85
CA LEU A 9 -34.44 4.67 58.62
C LEU A 9 -33.15 3.87 58.48
N SER A 10 -32.95 2.88 59.36
CA SER A 10 -31.78 1.99 59.31
C SER A 10 -31.73 1.18 58.00
N LYS A 11 -32.88 0.64 57.57
CA LYS A 11 -33.00 -0.05 56.29
C LYS A 11 -32.67 0.88 55.12
N ASN A 12 -33.27 2.06 55.05
CA ASN A 12 -33.02 3.02 53.98
C ASN A 12 -31.55 3.44 53.90
N ARG A 13 -30.86 3.61 55.05
CA ARG A 13 -29.41 3.89 55.07
C ARG A 13 -28.59 2.74 54.50
N ARG A 14 -28.97 1.48 54.77
CA ARG A 14 -28.30 0.31 54.20
C ARG A 14 -28.49 0.26 52.69
N ASP A 15 -29.72 0.45 52.22
CA ASP A 15 -30.06 0.41 50.80
C ASP A 15 -29.32 1.53 50.02
N LEU A 16 -29.27 2.74 50.57
CA LEU A 16 -28.52 3.85 49.98
C LEU A 16 -27.02 3.59 49.89
N ARG A 17 -26.41 3.00 50.93
CA ARG A 17 -24.99 2.61 50.88
C ARG A 17 -24.73 1.56 49.79
N SER A 18 -25.61 0.57 49.66
CA SER A 18 -25.50 -0.45 48.60
C SER A 18 -25.58 0.17 47.20
N ILE A 19 -26.45 1.16 46.99
CA ILE A 19 -26.57 1.86 45.71
C ILE A 19 -25.29 2.64 45.39
N VAL A 20 -24.70 3.29 46.39
CA VAL A 20 -23.45 4.05 46.22
C VAL A 20 -22.29 3.12 45.86
N SER A 21 -22.13 2.00 46.56
CA SER A 21 -21.11 1.00 46.21
C SER A 21 -21.29 0.44 44.80
N ALA A 22 -22.52 0.10 44.40
CA ALA A 22 -22.77 -0.38 43.04
C ALA A 22 -22.43 0.67 41.95
N ARG A 23 -22.61 1.97 42.25
CA ARG A 23 -22.22 3.05 41.35
C ARG A 23 -20.70 3.24 41.30
N GLU A 24 -20.03 3.10 42.43
CA GLU A 24 -18.57 3.09 42.50
C GLU A 24 -17.99 1.98 41.61
N ASP A 25 -18.49 0.75 41.78
CA ASP A 25 -18.07 -0.41 40.99
C ASP A 25 -18.29 -0.18 39.49
N LEU A 26 -19.44 0.40 39.11
CA LEU A 26 -19.71 0.74 37.71
C LEU A 26 -18.70 1.76 37.16
N VAL A 27 -18.41 2.83 37.90
CA VAL A 27 -17.45 3.84 37.45
C VAL A 27 -16.06 3.20 37.29
N LEU A 28 -15.59 2.42 38.27
CA LEU A 28 -14.29 1.75 38.19
C LEU A 28 -14.22 0.81 36.98
N ALA A 29 -15.24 -0.03 36.77
CA ALA A 29 -15.30 -0.95 35.64
C ALA A 29 -15.27 -0.21 34.28
N LEU A 30 -15.89 0.97 34.19
CA LEU A 30 -15.86 1.77 32.97
C LEU A 30 -14.48 2.39 32.71
N TYR A 31 -13.78 2.87 33.74
CA TYR A 31 -12.40 3.35 33.60
C TYR A 31 -11.45 2.21 33.22
N GLU A 32 -11.58 1.05 33.86
CA GLU A 32 -10.79 -0.15 33.55
C GLU A 32 -11.05 -0.64 32.12
N GLY A 33 -12.32 -0.71 31.69
CA GLY A 33 -12.69 -1.12 30.34
C GLY A 33 -12.15 -0.20 29.25
N LEU A 34 -11.91 1.07 29.58
CA LEU A 34 -11.26 2.05 28.72
C LEU A 34 -9.74 2.09 28.85
N SER A 35 -9.16 1.27 29.74
CA SER A 35 -7.73 1.30 30.09
C SER A 35 -7.24 2.69 30.55
N ILE A 36 -8.10 3.43 31.26
CA ILE A 36 -7.78 4.72 31.87
C ILE A 36 -7.49 4.49 33.36
N GLU A 37 -6.57 5.28 33.92
CA GLU A 37 -6.29 5.24 35.35
C GLU A 37 -7.58 5.48 36.16
N SER A 38 -7.89 4.53 37.04
CA SER A 38 -9.13 4.56 37.81
C SER A 38 -9.07 5.61 38.92
N PRO A 39 -10.13 6.40 39.12
CA PRO A 39 -10.18 7.39 40.20
C PRO A 39 -10.26 6.72 41.57
N ASP A 40 -9.65 7.31 42.60
CA ASP A 40 -9.76 6.80 43.99
C ASP A 40 -11.12 7.14 44.58
N LEU A 41 -12.07 6.21 44.54
CA LEU A 41 -13.46 6.46 44.93
C LEU A 41 -13.79 6.21 46.40
N LYS A 42 -12.82 5.76 47.21
CA LYS A 42 -13.03 5.41 48.62
C LYS A 42 -13.64 6.58 49.41
N GLY A 43 -14.77 6.33 50.07
CA GLY A 43 -15.45 7.33 50.89
C GLY A 43 -16.21 6.73 52.07
N ASN A 44 -16.38 7.54 53.12
CA ASN A 44 -17.35 7.25 54.17
C ASN A 44 -18.72 7.81 53.76
N TYR A 45 -19.75 6.97 53.76
CA TYR A 45 -21.11 7.29 53.29
C TYR A 45 -22.15 7.33 54.42
N ASP A 46 -21.72 7.60 55.65
CA ASP A 46 -22.58 7.55 56.83
C ASP A 46 -23.50 8.77 57.01
N SER A 47 -23.23 9.89 56.31
CA SER A 47 -24.06 11.09 56.33
C SER A 47 -24.76 11.35 55.00
N ARG A 48 -25.86 12.10 55.04
CA ARG A 48 -26.60 12.50 53.84
C ARG A 48 -25.74 13.40 52.94
N GLU A 49 -25.00 14.32 53.54
CA GLU A 49 -24.09 15.23 52.85
C GLU A 49 -22.98 14.45 52.13
N ALA A 50 -22.42 13.42 52.77
CA ALA A 50 -21.41 12.57 52.16
C ALA A 50 -21.97 11.76 50.98
N LEU A 51 -23.17 11.21 51.11
CA LEU A 51 -23.88 10.54 50.01
C LEU A 51 -24.15 11.50 48.84
N CYS A 52 -24.58 12.73 49.12
CA CYS A 52 -24.78 13.77 48.10
C CYS A 52 -23.48 14.14 47.39
N ALA A 53 -22.38 14.32 48.13
CA ALA A 53 -21.06 14.64 47.57
C ALA A 53 -20.53 13.50 46.69
N ALA A 54 -20.64 12.25 47.15
CA ALA A 54 -20.27 11.07 46.37
C ALA A 54 -21.08 10.97 45.07
N ASN A 55 -22.39 11.20 45.14
CA ASN A 55 -23.25 11.21 43.95
C ASN A 55 -22.82 12.26 42.92
N THR A 56 -22.56 13.50 43.35
CA THR A 56 -22.05 14.56 42.46
C THR A 56 -20.71 14.17 41.85
N ARG A 57 -19.82 13.58 42.65
CA ARG A 57 -18.52 13.11 42.16
C ARG A 57 -18.67 12.05 41.06
N TYR A 58 -19.52 11.04 41.25
CA TYR A 58 -19.74 10.01 40.22
C TYR A 58 -20.38 10.60 38.95
N ILE A 59 -21.31 11.55 39.07
CA ILE A 59 -21.89 12.24 37.91
C ILE A 59 -20.79 12.96 37.11
N ASN A 60 -19.88 13.66 37.80
CA ASN A 60 -18.78 14.35 37.14
C ASN A 60 -17.84 13.36 36.43
N LEU A 61 -17.45 12.27 37.11
CA LEU A 61 -16.58 11.24 36.51
C LEU A 61 -17.23 10.57 35.30
N LEU A 62 -18.54 10.29 35.34
CA LEU A 62 -19.26 9.77 34.18
C LEU A 62 -19.32 10.78 33.02
N ASN A 63 -19.45 12.08 33.32
CA ASN A 63 -19.40 13.11 32.29
C ASN A 63 -18.01 13.20 31.64
N ASP A 64 -16.94 13.09 32.43
CA ASP A 64 -15.56 13.07 31.93
C ASP A 64 -15.34 11.86 31.01
N LEU A 65 -15.81 10.67 31.43
CA LEU A 65 -15.79 9.48 30.58
C LEU A 65 -16.56 9.69 29.27
N ILE A 66 -17.76 10.28 29.31
CA ILE A 66 -18.53 10.57 28.09
C ILE A 66 -17.75 11.51 27.16
N GLY A 67 -17.05 12.51 27.72
CA GLY A 67 -16.16 13.39 26.96
C GLY A 67 -15.04 12.61 26.27
N TYR A 68 -14.31 11.81 27.04
CA TYR A 68 -13.24 10.95 26.52
C TYR A 68 -13.71 10.01 25.40
N TRP A 69 -14.87 9.38 25.57
CA TRP A 69 -15.47 8.51 24.56
C TRP A 69 -15.79 9.27 23.27
N LYS A 70 -16.29 10.51 23.35
CA LYS A 70 -16.58 11.33 22.17
C LYS A 70 -15.30 11.69 21.42
N GLU A 71 -14.28 12.16 22.13
CA GLU A 71 -12.97 12.50 21.53
C GLU A 71 -12.33 11.28 20.87
N THR A 72 -12.37 10.12 21.55
CA THR A 72 -11.83 8.86 21.01
C THR A 72 -12.58 8.42 19.76
N ARG A 73 -13.91 8.59 19.76
CA ARG A 73 -14.74 8.26 18.59
C ARG A 73 -14.45 9.18 17.41
N GLU A 74 -14.33 10.48 17.64
CA GLU A 74 -13.96 11.45 16.59
C GLU A 74 -12.57 11.15 16.01
N ALA A 75 -11.60 10.80 16.87
CA ALA A 75 -10.27 10.39 16.42
C ALA A 75 -10.31 9.09 15.60
N LEU A 76 -11.16 8.13 15.95
CA LEU A 76 -11.37 6.90 15.18
C LEU A 76 -11.97 7.20 13.81
N GLU A 77 -13.04 8.00 13.74
CA GLU A 77 -13.69 8.40 12.49
C GLU A 77 -12.70 9.12 11.55
N ALA A 78 -11.83 9.99 12.10
CA ALA A 78 -10.77 10.63 11.33
C ALA A 78 -9.74 9.63 10.78
N ARG A 79 -9.35 8.63 11.59
CA ARG A 79 -8.42 7.56 11.17
C ARG A 79 -9.01 6.65 10.10
N ASP A 80 -10.28 6.31 10.21
CA ASP A 80 -10.98 5.51 9.20
C ASP A 80 -11.02 6.24 7.85
N SER A 81 -11.28 7.55 7.87
CA SER A 81 -11.20 8.41 6.67
C SER A 81 -9.79 8.43 6.05
N ASP A 82 -8.74 8.54 6.86
CA ASP A 82 -7.35 8.46 6.39
C ASP A 82 -7.05 7.10 5.73
N ILE A 83 -7.51 6.01 6.34
CA ILE A 83 -7.35 4.64 5.82
C ILE A 83 -8.07 4.48 4.49
N GLU A 84 -9.31 4.97 4.37
CA GLU A 84 -10.06 4.95 3.10
C GLU A 84 -9.33 5.72 2.00
N HIS A 85 -8.80 6.91 2.32
CA HIS A 85 -8.01 7.71 1.39
C HIS A 85 -6.74 6.98 0.93
N LEU A 86 -5.97 6.40 1.86
CA LEU A 86 -4.77 5.62 1.53
C LEU A 86 -5.10 4.38 0.69
N ASN A 87 -6.18 3.68 0.99
CA ASN A 87 -6.64 2.54 0.20
C ASN A 87 -6.99 2.94 -1.24
N LYS A 88 -7.60 4.11 -1.44
CA LYS A 88 -7.87 4.64 -2.78
C LYS A 88 -6.59 4.92 -3.56
N HIS A 89 -5.60 5.55 -2.92
CA HIS A 89 -4.28 5.79 -3.53
C HIS A 89 -3.56 4.49 -3.88
N LEU A 90 -3.60 3.50 -2.98
CA LEU A 90 -2.98 2.21 -3.21
C LEU A 90 -3.59 1.50 -4.43
N ARG A 91 -4.91 1.53 -4.60
CA ARG A 91 -5.58 0.96 -5.78
C ARG A 91 -5.16 1.65 -7.07
N SER A 92 -5.12 2.98 -7.07
CA SER A 92 -4.65 3.77 -8.23
C SER A 92 -3.19 3.47 -8.59
N ALA A 93 -2.31 3.36 -7.59
CA ALA A 93 -0.93 2.97 -7.81
C ALA A 93 -0.80 1.54 -8.37
N LEU A 94 -1.63 0.61 -7.90
CA LEU A 94 -1.67 -0.77 -8.42
C LEU A 94 -2.11 -0.82 -9.88
N GLU A 95 -3.12 -0.03 -10.26
CA GLU A 95 -3.57 0.10 -11.66
C GLU A 95 -2.42 0.64 -12.54
N THR A 96 -1.70 1.64 -12.06
CA THR A 96 -0.55 2.23 -12.77
C THR A 96 0.57 1.20 -12.96
N VAL A 97 0.88 0.42 -11.92
CA VAL A 97 1.89 -0.65 -12.01
C VAL A 97 1.47 -1.74 -13.00
N SER A 98 0.19 -2.10 -13.01
CA SER A 98 -0.34 -3.11 -13.92
C SER A 98 -0.27 -2.64 -15.38
N GLU A 99 -0.61 -1.37 -15.63
CA GLU A 99 -0.48 -0.77 -16.96
C GLU A 99 0.98 -0.65 -17.40
N ASN A 100 1.89 -0.24 -16.53
CA ASN A 100 3.32 -0.19 -16.83
C ASN A 100 3.87 -1.59 -17.17
N LYS A 101 3.42 -2.63 -16.46
CA LYS A 101 3.80 -4.02 -16.77
C LYS A 101 3.33 -4.41 -18.17
N ARG A 102 2.09 -4.09 -18.53
CA ARG A 102 1.54 -4.33 -19.87
C ARG A 102 2.37 -3.63 -20.95
N GLN A 103 2.78 -2.37 -20.72
CA GLN A 103 3.62 -1.61 -21.64
C GLN A 103 5.04 -2.20 -21.78
N ILE A 104 5.61 -2.72 -20.70
CA ILE A 104 6.91 -3.43 -20.74
C ILE A 104 6.80 -4.68 -21.62
N ASP A 105 5.74 -5.47 -21.46
CA ASP A 105 5.54 -6.68 -22.25
C ASP A 105 5.38 -6.36 -23.75
N GLU A 106 4.64 -5.29 -24.10
CA GLU A 106 4.51 -4.81 -25.49
C GLU A 106 5.84 -4.32 -26.08
N LEU A 107 6.63 -3.59 -25.28
CA LEU A 107 7.95 -3.12 -25.71
C LEU A 107 8.91 -4.29 -25.92
N GLN A 108 8.84 -5.32 -25.08
CA GLN A 108 9.64 -6.52 -25.23
C GLN A 108 9.30 -7.25 -26.54
N GLU A 109 8.02 -7.39 -26.87
CA GLU A 109 7.59 -8.00 -28.13
C GLU A 109 8.09 -7.21 -29.35
N LYS A 110 8.02 -5.86 -29.30
CA LYS A 110 8.55 -4.99 -30.35
C LYS A 110 10.07 -5.12 -30.49
N TYR A 111 10.78 -5.18 -29.36
CA TYR A 111 12.22 -5.37 -29.33
C TYR A 111 12.62 -6.69 -30.01
N ASP A 112 11.93 -7.79 -29.70
CA ASP A 112 12.21 -9.09 -30.30
C ASP A 112 11.95 -9.11 -31.81
N LYS A 113 10.87 -8.46 -32.28
CA LYS A 113 10.60 -8.29 -33.72
C LYS A 113 11.73 -7.52 -34.43
N VAL A 114 12.17 -6.41 -33.84
CA VAL A 114 13.28 -5.61 -34.38
C VAL A 114 14.57 -6.43 -34.41
N LYS A 115 14.87 -7.16 -33.33
CA LYS A 115 16.05 -8.03 -33.22
C LYS A 115 16.07 -9.10 -34.32
N ILE A 116 14.94 -9.76 -34.59
CA ILE A 116 14.82 -10.75 -35.66
C ILE A 116 15.02 -10.09 -37.04
N SER A 117 14.39 -8.95 -37.28
CA SER A 117 14.53 -8.21 -38.54
C SER A 117 15.97 -7.79 -38.79
N PHE A 118 16.63 -7.27 -37.76
CA PHE A 118 18.02 -6.85 -37.82
C PHE A 118 18.98 -8.02 -38.06
N ALA A 119 18.75 -9.17 -37.42
CA ALA A 119 19.52 -10.38 -37.68
C ALA A 119 19.42 -10.81 -39.16
N LYS A 120 18.19 -10.85 -39.71
CA LYS A 120 17.98 -11.16 -41.14
C LYS A 120 18.69 -10.16 -42.06
N PHE A 121 18.62 -8.88 -41.74
CA PHE A 121 19.32 -7.84 -42.50
C PHE A 121 20.85 -8.08 -42.50
N ILE A 122 21.44 -8.41 -41.36
CA ILE A 122 22.86 -8.75 -41.27
C ILE A 122 23.20 -9.97 -42.13
N ASP A 123 22.38 -11.03 -42.07
CA ASP A 123 22.61 -12.24 -42.84
C ASP A 123 22.58 -11.94 -44.35
N THR A 124 21.55 -11.25 -44.83
CA THR A 124 21.44 -10.84 -46.25
C THR A 124 22.60 -9.93 -46.67
N ALA A 125 22.93 -8.91 -45.88
CA ALA A 125 24.06 -8.01 -46.20
C ALA A 125 25.40 -8.78 -46.23
N THR A 126 25.55 -9.82 -45.41
CA THR A 126 26.73 -10.67 -45.40
C THR A 126 26.79 -11.56 -46.64
N GLU A 127 25.66 -12.12 -47.07
CA GLU A 127 25.54 -12.89 -48.32
C GLU A 127 25.82 -12.02 -49.55
N ASP A 128 25.21 -10.85 -49.64
CA ASP A 128 25.42 -9.90 -50.74
C ASP A 128 26.89 -9.49 -50.84
N ASN A 129 27.55 -9.25 -49.70
CA ASN A 129 28.98 -8.93 -49.67
C ASN A 129 29.84 -10.09 -50.17
N LYS A 130 29.50 -11.34 -49.82
CA LYS A 130 30.18 -12.54 -50.37
C LYS A 130 29.97 -12.65 -51.88
N ALA A 131 28.73 -12.47 -52.35
CA ALA A 131 28.41 -12.52 -53.79
C ALA A 131 29.16 -11.43 -54.57
N MET A 132 29.21 -10.19 -54.06
CA MET A 132 30.00 -9.12 -54.68
C MET A 132 31.49 -9.46 -54.73
N LYS A 133 32.08 -9.98 -53.65
CA LYS A 133 33.49 -10.42 -53.66
C LYS A 133 33.75 -11.48 -54.71
N GLN A 134 32.83 -12.43 -54.89
CA GLN A 134 32.92 -13.46 -55.90
C GLN A 134 32.86 -12.87 -57.32
N LEU A 135 31.89 -11.98 -57.58
CA LEU A 135 31.78 -11.25 -58.85
C LEU A 135 33.06 -10.44 -59.16
N PHE A 136 33.65 -9.77 -58.17
CA PHE A 136 34.92 -9.05 -58.35
C PHE A 136 36.07 -9.97 -58.75
N ILE A 137 36.13 -11.19 -58.19
CA ILE A 137 37.14 -12.19 -58.57
C ILE A 137 36.92 -12.64 -60.02
N GLU A 138 35.69 -12.95 -60.40
CA GLU A 138 35.32 -13.37 -61.75
C GLU A 138 35.63 -12.29 -62.80
N LEU A 139 35.24 -11.04 -62.54
CA LEU A 139 35.55 -9.90 -63.40
C LEU A 139 37.07 -9.70 -63.57
N ARG A 140 37.84 -9.84 -62.48
CA ARG A 140 39.30 -9.76 -62.51
C ARG A 140 39.92 -10.89 -63.33
N ASN A 141 39.35 -12.09 -63.29
CA ASN A 141 39.83 -13.23 -64.07
C ASN A 141 39.51 -13.08 -65.56
N LEU A 142 38.33 -12.55 -65.92
CA LEU A 142 37.96 -12.23 -67.30
C LEU A 142 38.88 -11.16 -67.90
N SER A 143 39.17 -10.08 -67.15
CA SER A 143 40.12 -9.05 -67.58
C SER A 143 41.51 -9.65 -67.87
N LYS A 144 42.02 -10.51 -66.99
CA LYS A 144 43.30 -11.21 -67.22
C LYS A 144 43.28 -12.18 -68.42
N ALA A 145 42.12 -12.74 -68.76
CA ALA A 145 41.97 -13.63 -69.91
C ALA A 145 41.90 -12.83 -71.23
N SER A 146 41.22 -11.67 -71.22
CA SER A 146 41.17 -10.73 -72.34
C SER A 146 42.56 -10.19 -72.70
N ASP A 147 43.36 -9.79 -71.71
CA ASP A 147 44.73 -9.30 -71.92
C ASP A 147 45.68 -10.38 -72.50
N ARG A 148 45.35 -11.66 -72.36
CA ARG A 148 46.13 -12.75 -72.98
C ARG A 148 45.73 -13.02 -74.43
N GLY A 149 44.48 -12.78 -74.81
CA GLY A 149 44.01 -12.97 -76.20
C GLY A 149 44.58 -11.92 -77.16
N GLU A 150 44.67 -10.66 -76.73
CA GLU A 150 45.22 -9.58 -77.56
C GLU A 150 46.75 -9.68 -77.74
N GLY A 151 47.46 -10.32 -76.81
CA GLY A 151 48.90 -10.59 -76.93
C GLY A 151 49.26 -11.71 -77.90
N GLU A 152 48.33 -12.64 -78.20
CA GLU A 152 48.55 -13.71 -79.17
C GLU A 152 48.11 -13.32 -80.59
N GLU A 153 47.07 -12.49 -80.75
CA GLU A 153 46.65 -12.01 -82.08
C GLU A 153 47.64 -11.01 -82.69
N THR A 154 48.31 -10.18 -81.89
CA THR A 154 49.33 -9.24 -82.40
C THR A 154 50.64 -9.93 -82.80
N ALA A 155 50.99 -11.06 -82.17
CA ALA A 155 52.19 -11.82 -82.53
C ALA A 155 52.03 -12.63 -83.83
N SER A 156 50.79 -12.89 -84.29
CA SER A 156 50.54 -13.69 -85.49
C SER A 156 50.40 -12.85 -86.78
N GLN A 157 50.37 -11.52 -86.70
CA GLN A 157 50.26 -10.62 -87.87
C GLN A 157 51.61 -10.00 -88.31
N GLU A 158 52.70 -10.18 -87.57
CA GLU A 158 54.04 -9.70 -87.97
C GLU A 158 54.86 -10.74 -88.78
N ALA A 159 54.25 -11.85 -89.22
CA ALA A 159 54.95 -12.98 -89.85
C ALA A 159 54.65 -13.21 -91.35
N GLU A 160 53.99 -12.28 -92.06
CA GLU A 160 53.90 -12.30 -93.54
C GLU A 160 54.68 -11.14 -94.19
#